data_AF-A0A538I335-F1
#
_entry.id   AF-A0A538I335-F1
#
_cell.length_a   1.000
_cell.length_b   1.000
_cell.length_c   1.000
_cell.angle_alpha   90.00
_cell.angle_beta   90.00
_cell.angle_gamma   90.00
#
_symmetry.space_group_name_H-M   'P 1'
#
loop_
_entity.id
_entity.type
_entity.pdbx_description
1 polymer ?
#
loop_
_entity_poly.entity_id
_entity_poly.type
_entity_poly.pdbx_seq_one_letter_code
_entity_poly.pdbx_strand_id
1 'polypeptide(L)'
;MGLTEELDAAAVAAQAHAAPGETVGAILAAEPHPGERTFVCAFESPAERTWLAIDIDGGPITDRGRLRAAISIAALCEVAEEQAGGGELEELRGRLVSLRLTESPPGIEEAESAALALESAIGAPPRVASPAYLDAVAAATRRLEAALGSEGESPFTVALQQAVGAVEELTREIESAYKLPLT
;
A
#
# COMPACT_ATOMS: atom_id res chain seq x y z
N MET A 1 -18.18 -0.95 -10.97
CA MET A 1 -17.93 0.32 -10.28
C MET A 1 -16.43 0.54 -10.29
N GLY A 2 -15.97 1.76 -10.55
CA GLY A 2 -14.54 2.08 -10.48
C GLY A 2 -14.08 2.25 -9.03
N LEU A 3 -12.79 2.07 -8.75
CA LEU A 3 -12.25 2.27 -7.40
C LEU A 3 -12.50 3.70 -6.86
N THR A 4 -12.42 4.71 -7.72
CA THR A 4 -12.74 6.10 -7.33
C THR A 4 -14.18 6.23 -6.83
N GLU A 5 -15.14 5.62 -7.54
CA GLU A 5 -16.56 5.64 -7.14
C GLU A 5 -16.77 4.88 -5.82
N GLU A 6 -16.06 3.76 -5.63
CA GLU A 6 -16.06 3.00 -4.38
C GLU A 6 -15.51 3.83 -3.20
N LEU A 7 -14.40 4.54 -3.41
CA LEU A 7 -13.79 5.43 -2.41
C LEU A 7 -14.71 6.59 -2.04
N ASP A 8 -15.38 7.20 -3.03
CA ASP A 8 -16.36 8.26 -2.79
C ASP A 8 -17.55 7.75 -1.98
N ALA A 9 -18.06 6.55 -2.29
CA ALA A 9 -19.13 5.91 -1.52
C ALA A 9 -18.69 5.59 -0.09
N ALA A 10 -17.48 5.05 0.08
CA ALA A 10 -16.91 4.75 1.40
C ALA A 10 -16.69 6.04 2.22
N ALA A 11 -16.28 7.14 1.58
CA ALA A 11 -16.12 8.43 2.24
C ALA A 11 -17.46 8.94 2.80
N VAL A 12 -18.53 8.87 2.00
CA VAL A 12 -19.88 9.24 2.43
C VAL A 12 -20.36 8.36 3.58
N ALA A 13 -20.19 7.04 3.47
CA ALA A 13 -20.58 6.09 4.51
C ALA A 13 -19.81 6.35 5.82
N ALA A 14 -18.48 6.50 5.74
CA ALA A 14 -17.64 6.78 6.89
C ALA A 14 -17.97 8.13 7.53
N GLN A 15 -18.22 9.18 6.74
CA GLN A 15 -18.54 10.52 7.24
C GLN A 15 -19.80 10.55 8.11
N ALA A 16 -20.75 9.61 7.91
CA ALA A 16 -21.93 9.46 8.78
C ALA A 16 -21.57 9.03 10.22
N HIS A 17 -20.37 8.53 10.45
CA HIS A 17 -19.84 8.14 11.77
C HIS A 17 -18.91 9.19 12.40
N ALA A 18 -18.66 10.32 11.74
CA ALA A 18 -17.79 11.36 12.27
C ALA A 18 -18.42 12.05 13.50
N ALA A 19 -17.60 12.29 14.52
CA ALA A 19 -17.99 13.16 15.63
C ALA A 19 -18.02 14.64 15.19
N PRO A 20 -18.66 15.54 15.96
CA PRO A 20 -18.64 16.97 15.67
C PRO A 20 -17.21 17.50 15.55
N GLY A 21 -16.86 18.07 14.39
CA GLY A 21 -15.52 18.61 14.12
C GLY A 21 -14.51 17.60 13.57
N GLU A 22 -14.91 16.34 13.37
CA GLU A 22 -14.13 15.34 12.63
C GLU A 22 -14.52 15.30 11.15
N THR A 23 -13.53 15.04 10.29
CA THR A 23 -13.74 14.78 8.87
C THR A 23 -12.96 13.55 8.44
N VAL A 24 -13.47 12.80 7.46
CA VAL A 24 -12.70 11.73 6.83
C VAL A 24 -11.53 12.35 6.05
N GLY A 25 -10.30 12.16 6.53
CA GLY A 25 -9.10 12.77 5.93
C GLY A 25 -8.37 11.85 4.95
N ALA A 26 -8.43 10.54 5.17
CA ALA A 26 -7.81 9.55 4.30
C ALA A 26 -8.62 8.24 4.29
N ILE A 27 -8.56 7.54 3.16
CA ILE A 27 -9.20 6.23 2.98
C ILE A 27 -8.22 5.32 2.26
N LEU A 28 -7.93 4.17 2.85
CA LEU A 28 -7.14 3.11 2.23
C LEU A 28 -8.06 1.97 1.80
N ALA A 29 -8.03 1.63 0.51
CA ALA A 29 -8.72 0.46 -0.01
C ALA A 29 -7.83 -0.78 0.17
N ALA A 30 -8.37 -1.79 0.83
CA ALA A 30 -7.72 -3.06 1.10
C ALA A 30 -8.60 -4.23 0.67
N GLU A 31 -7.98 -5.31 0.22
CA GLU A 31 -8.62 -6.57 -0.10
C GLU A 31 -7.74 -7.72 0.43
N PRO A 32 -7.84 -8.03 1.73
CA PRO A 32 -6.99 -9.05 2.38
C PRO A 32 -7.25 -10.45 1.85
N HIS A 33 -8.51 -10.72 1.50
CA HIS A 33 -8.93 -11.93 0.80
C HIS A 33 -9.67 -11.54 -0.48
N PRO A 34 -9.58 -12.35 -1.55
CA PRO A 34 -10.28 -12.08 -2.81
C PRO A 34 -11.77 -11.80 -2.60
N GLY A 35 -12.23 -10.64 -3.04
CA GLY A 35 -13.61 -10.18 -2.90
C GLY A 35 -13.96 -9.50 -1.56
N GLU A 36 -13.09 -9.54 -0.55
CA GLU A 36 -13.31 -8.90 0.76
C GLU A 36 -12.83 -7.44 0.76
N ARG A 37 -13.43 -6.61 -0.10
CA ARG A 37 -13.09 -5.18 -0.19
C ARG A 37 -13.45 -4.46 1.12
N THR A 38 -12.45 -3.78 1.67
CA THR A 38 -12.51 -3.04 2.92
C THR A 38 -11.89 -1.67 2.73
N PHE A 39 -12.52 -0.63 3.28
CA PHE A 39 -12.05 0.74 3.26
C PHE A 39 -11.70 1.16 4.68
N VAL A 40 -10.41 1.36 4.96
CA VAL A 40 -9.94 1.83 6.28
C VAL A 40 -9.92 3.35 6.25
N CYS A 41 -10.83 3.98 6.98
CA CYS A 41 -11.04 5.42 6.98
C CYS A 41 -10.42 6.06 8.23
N ALA A 42 -9.55 7.04 7.99
CA ALA A 42 -8.99 7.90 9.03
C ALA A 42 -9.88 9.15 9.20
N PHE A 43 -10.27 9.41 10.43
CA PHE A 43 -10.98 10.62 10.82
C PHE A 43 -9.99 11.56 11.48
N GLU A 44 -9.94 12.79 10.99
CA GLU A 44 -9.03 13.81 11.50
C GLU A 44 -9.81 14.84 12.29
N SER A 45 -9.29 15.16 13.47
CA SER A 45 -9.69 16.32 14.27
C SER A 45 -8.43 17.05 14.75
N PRO A 46 -8.54 18.28 15.28
CA PRO A 46 -7.41 18.96 15.90
C PRO A 46 -6.84 18.24 17.14
N ALA A 47 -7.59 17.33 17.76
CA ALA A 47 -7.21 16.69 19.02
C ALA A 47 -6.57 15.31 18.79
N GLU A 48 -7.18 14.49 17.95
CA GLU A 48 -6.76 13.10 17.72
C GLU A 48 -7.24 12.58 16.37
N ARG A 49 -6.64 11.46 15.93
CA ARG A 49 -7.05 10.68 14.78
C ARG A 49 -7.80 9.43 15.25
N THR A 50 -8.99 9.21 14.71
CA THR A 50 -9.78 7.99 14.99
C THR A 50 -10.04 7.20 13.72
N TRP A 51 -10.47 5.95 13.83
CA TRP A 51 -10.51 5.03 12.70
C TRP A 51 -11.82 4.24 12.62
N LEU A 52 -12.29 4.01 11.39
CA LEU A 52 -13.39 3.09 11.10
C LEU A 52 -13.13 2.37 9.79
N ALA A 53 -13.30 1.06 9.75
CA ALA A 53 -13.31 0.30 8.51
C ALA A 53 -14.74 0.07 8.03
N ILE A 54 -14.96 0.24 6.73
CA ILE A 54 -16.24 0.09 6.04
C ILE A 54 -16.10 -1.01 4.99
N ASP A 55 -17.12 -1.85 4.83
CA ASP A 55 -17.18 -2.84 3.74
C ASP A 55 -17.70 -2.22 2.42
N ILE A 56 -17.74 -3.02 1.36
CA ILE A 56 -18.21 -2.56 0.03
C ILE A 56 -19.67 -2.10 0.00
N ASP A 57 -20.49 -2.55 0.95
CA ASP A 57 -21.91 -2.19 1.04
C ASP A 57 -22.12 -0.92 1.90
N GLY A 58 -21.05 -0.33 2.43
CA GLY A 58 -21.11 0.83 3.31
C GLY A 58 -21.32 0.48 4.79
N GLY A 59 -21.26 -0.79 5.16
CA GLY A 59 -21.43 -1.27 6.53
C GLY A 59 -20.15 -1.14 7.37
N PRO A 60 -20.24 -0.70 8.64
CA PRO A 60 -19.07 -0.67 9.51
C PRO A 60 -18.61 -2.08 9.90
N ILE A 61 -17.31 -2.31 9.84
CA ILE A 61 -16.69 -3.57 10.27
C ILE A 61 -16.41 -3.51 11.77
N THR A 62 -16.94 -4.46 12.52
CA THR A 62 -16.66 -4.62 13.97
C THR A 62 -15.88 -5.90 14.29
N ASP A 63 -15.71 -6.79 13.32
CA ASP A 63 -14.91 -8.00 13.49
C ASP A 63 -13.42 -7.63 13.55
N ARG A 64 -12.78 -7.96 14.69
CA ARG A 64 -11.38 -7.61 14.91
C ARG A 64 -10.44 -8.29 13.91
N GLY A 65 -10.72 -9.54 13.53
CA GLY A 65 -9.89 -10.28 12.58
C GLY A 65 -9.87 -9.65 11.19
N ARG A 66 -11.05 -9.27 10.69
CA ARG A 66 -11.21 -8.56 9.41
C ARG A 66 -10.51 -7.20 9.41
N LEU A 67 -10.67 -6.42 10.49
CA LEU A 67 -9.98 -5.14 10.62
C LEU A 67 -8.46 -5.32 10.58
N ARG A 68 -7.92 -6.25 11.37
CA ARG A 68 -6.48 -6.54 11.40
C ARG A 68 -5.93 -6.93 10.04
N ALA A 69 -6.64 -7.81 9.33
CA ALA A 69 -6.23 -8.24 8.00
C ALA A 69 -6.18 -7.07 7.00
N ALA A 70 -7.18 -6.17 7.05
CA ALA A 70 -7.22 -4.96 6.22
C ALA A 70 -6.08 -3.99 6.52
N ILE A 71 -5.81 -3.70 7.80
CA ILE A 71 -4.71 -2.83 8.21
C ILE A 71 -3.36 -3.44 7.81
N SER A 72 -3.17 -4.73 8.09
CA SER A 72 -1.91 -5.40 7.83
C SER A 72 -1.56 -5.41 6.35
N ILE A 73 -2.50 -5.76 5.48
CA ILE A 73 -2.21 -5.76 4.04
C ILE A 73 -2.00 -4.35 3.49
N ALA A 74 -2.77 -3.36 3.96
CA ALA A 74 -2.60 -1.96 3.56
C ALA A 74 -1.21 -1.43 3.95
N ALA A 75 -0.80 -1.65 5.21
CA ALA A 75 0.48 -1.19 5.71
C ALA A 75 1.67 -1.91 5.06
N LEU A 76 1.57 -3.23 4.82
CA LEU A 76 2.62 -3.97 4.12
C LEU A 76 2.78 -3.52 2.67
N CYS A 77 1.68 -3.20 1.98
CA CYS A 77 1.73 -2.66 0.62
C CYS A 77 2.37 -1.27 0.59
N GLU A 78 2.06 -0.40 1.56
CA GLU A 78 2.69 0.91 1.69
C GLU A 78 4.21 0.80 1.86
N VAL A 79 4.65 -0.05 2.79
CA VAL A 79 6.08 -0.32 3.00
C VAL A 79 6.72 -0.89 1.73
N ALA A 80 6.06 -1.85 1.07
CA ALA A 80 6.59 -2.44 -0.16
C ALA A 80 6.87 -1.38 -1.22
N GLU A 81 5.97 -0.43 -1.42
CA GLU A 81 6.17 0.62 -2.41
C GLU A 81 7.29 1.58 -2.07
N GLU A 82 7.38 1.96 -0.81
CA GLU A 82 8.48 2.79 -0.31
C GLU A 82 9.83 2.11 -0.56
N GLN A 83 9.91 0.80 -0.29
CA GLN A 83 11.14 0.01 -0.49
C GLN A 83 11.42 -0.34 -1.95
N ALA A 84 10.39 -0.53 -2.77
CA ALA A 84 10.53 -0.92 -4.17
C ALA A 84 10.94 0.25 -5.07
N GLY A 85 10.52 1.47 -4.72
CA GLY A 85 10.73 2.59 -5.60
C GLY A 85 10.65 3.96 -4.95
N GLY A 86 9.91 4.14 -3.85
CA GLY A 86 9.99 5.30 -2.94
C GLY A 86 10.08 6.72 -3.54
N GLY A 87 9.72 6.91 -4.81
CA GLY A 87 10.03 8.11 -5.59
C GLY A 87 11.42 8.14 -6.25
N GLU A 88 12.37 7.28 -5.87
CA GLU A 88 13.69 7.13 -6.51
C GLU A 88 13.65 6.36 -7.85
N LEU A 89 12.58 5.62 -8.13
CA LEU A 89 12.46 4.81 -9.35
C LEU A 89 12.50 5.65 -10.62
N GLU A 90 11.89 6.84 -10.62
CA GLU A 90 11.94 7.77 -11.75
C GLU A 90 13.38 8.26 -12.00
N GLU A 91 14.08 8.63 -10.92
CA GLU A 91 15.49 9.04 -11.01
C GLU A 91 16.36 7.88 -11.54
N LEU A 92 16.18 6.67 -11.01
CA LEU A 92 16.89 5.48 -11.47
C LEU A 92 16.70 5.26 -12.97
N ARG A 93 15.46 5.34 -13.47
CA ARG A 93 15.16 5.21 -14.90
C ARG A 93 15.88 6.29 -15.73
N GLY A 94 15.88 7.54 -15.27
CA GLY A 94 16.63 8.62 -15.91
C GLY A 94 18.13 8.34 -16.00
N ARG A 95 18.71 7.78 -14.93
CA ARG A 95 20.13 7.36 -14.90
C ARG A 95 20.40 6.21 -15.87
N LEU A 96 19.53 5.19 -15.92
CA LEU A 96 19.68 4.05 -16.84
C LEU A 96 19.65 4.49 -18.31
N VAL A 97 18.70 5.36 -18.69
CA VAL A 97 18.62 5.91 -20.04
C VAL A 97 19.88 6.71 -20.40
N SER A 98 20.34 7.55 -19.47
CA SER A 98 21.57 8.32 -19.67
C SER A 98 22.77 7.40 -19.90
N LEU A 99 22.93 6.37 -19.05
CA LEU A 99 24.01 5.39 -19.14
C LEU A 99 23.96 4.58 -20.44
N ARG A 100 22.77 4.19 -20.89
CA ARG A 100 22.61 3.51 -22.19
C ARG A 100 23.10 4.38 -23.34
N LEU A 101 22.75 5.68 -23.33
CA LEU A 101 23.14 6.61 -24.39
C LEU A 101 24.63 6.95 -24.40
N THR A 102 25.30 6.93 -23.25
CA THR A 102 26.72 7.31 -23.14
C THR A 102 27.68 6.13 -23.21
N GLU A 103 27.33 5.00 -22.59
CA GLU A 103 28.25 3.88 -22.37
C GLU A 103 27.74 2.55 -22.92
N SER A 104 26.41 2.36 -23.02
CA SER A 104 25.78 1.11 -23.49
C SER A 104 26.37 -0.16 -22.85
N PRO A 105 26.45 -0.26 -21.50
CA PRO A 105 27.04 -1.44 -20.88
C PRO A 105 26.17 -2.69 -21.12
N PRO A 106 26.76 -3.90 -21.10
CA PRO A 106 25.99 -5.14 -21.18
C PRO A 106 24.96 -5.22 -20.06
N GLY A 107 23.72 -5.66 -20.37
CA GLY A 107 22.64 -5.78 -19.38
C GLY A 107 21.78 -4.53 -19.18
N ILE A 108 22.11 -3.40 -19.84
CA ILE A 108 21.41 -2.13 -19.62
C ILE A 108 19.96 -2.15 -20.10
N GLU A 109 19.67 -2.86 -21.20
CA GLU A 109 18.31 -2.98 -21.74
C GLU A 109 17.41 -3.81 -20.81
N GLU A 110 17.96 -4.88 -20.23
CA GLU A 110 17.28 -5.69 -19.22
C GLU A 110 16.99 -4.88 -17.95
N ALA A 111 17.94 -4.06 -17.50
CA ALA A 111 17.75 -3.16 -16.35
C ALA A 111 16.66 -2.10 -16.61
N GLU A 112 16.65 -1.46 -17.80
CA GLU A 112 15.59 -0.53 -18.19
C GLU A 112 14.22 -1.21 -18.24
N SER A 113 14.14 -2.39 -18.85
CA SER A 113 12.90 -3.17 -18.93
C SER A 113 12.40 -3.58 -17.55
N ALA A 114 13.30 -3.98 -16.64
CA ALA A 114 12.92 -4.37 -15.28
C ALA A 114 12.44 -3.16 -14.45
N ALA A 115 13.08 -2.00 -14.61
CA ALA A 115 12.65 -0.77 -13.94
C ALA A 115 11.26 -0.31 -14.44
N LEU A 116 10.99 -0.42 -15.74
CA LEU A 116 9.66 -0.14 -16.31
C LEU A 116 8.60 -1.14 -15.81
N ALA A 117 8.96 -2.42 -15.71
CA ALA A 117 8.05 -3.43 -15.18
C ALA A 117 7.69 -3.16 -13.71
N LEU A 118 8.65 -2.67 -12.91
CA LEU A 118 8.40 -2.27 -11.53
C LEU A 118 7.51 -1.04 -11.42
N GLU A 119 7.76 -0.01 -12.23
CA GLU A 119 6.89 1.18 -12.30
C GLU A 119 5.45 0.79 -12.65
N SER A 120 5.28 -0.09 -13.65
CA SER A 120 3.97 -0.60 -14.03
C SER A 120 3.31 -1.44 -12.94
N ALA A 121 4.08 -2.17 -12.13
CA ALA A 121 3.56 -2.99 -11.04
C ALA A 121 3.06 -2.12 -9.87
N ILE A 122 3.80 -1.06 -9.51
CA ILE A 122 3.41 -0.09 -8.48
C ILE A 122 2.17 0.71 -8.95
N GLY A 123 2.19 1.17 -10.20
CA GLY A 123 1.08 1.91 -10.80
C GLY A 123 0.82 3.27 -10.14
N ALA A 124 -0.22 3.97 -10.63
CA ALA A 124 -0.66 5.25 -10.06
C ALA A 124 -1.75 5.04 -8.99
N PRO A 125 -1.78 5.86 -7.92
CA PRO A 125 -2.90 5.87 -6.99
C PRO A 125 -4.18 6.45 -7.64
N PRO A 126 -5.38 6.09 -7.14
CA PRO A 126 -5.65 5.13 -6.06
C PRO A 126 -5.56 3.67 -6.51
N ARG A 127 -5.24 2.77 -5.58
CA ARG A 127 -5.15 1.32 -5.81
C ARG A 127 -5.63 0.54 -4.60
N VAL A 128 -5.85 -0.76 -4.80
CA VAL A 128 -6.30 -1.67 -3.74
C VAL A 128 -5.10 -2.42 -3.20
N ALA A 129 -4.81 -2.26 -1.91
CA ALA A 129 -3.81 -3.07 -1.22
C ALA A 129 -4.30 -4.51 -1.11
N SER A 130 -3.55 -5.46 -1.68
CA SER A 130 -3.92 -6.87 -1.69
C SER A 130 -2.68 -7.76 -1.68
N PRO A 131 -2.79 -9.04 -1.27
CA PRO A 131 -1.66 -9.97 -1.36
C PRO A 131 -1.13 -10.11 -2.79
N ALA A 132 -2.03 -10.15 -3.78
CA ALA A 132 -1.67 -10.26 -5.19
C ALA A 132 -0.88 -9.02 -5.69
N TYR A 133 -1.24 -7.83 -5.21
CA TYR A 133 -0.48 -6.60 -5.49
C TYR A 133 0.92 -6.66 -4.85
N LEU A 134 0.99 -7.05 -3.58
CA LEU A 134 2.27 -7.20 -2.87
C LEU A 134 3.20 -8.19 -3.58
N ASP A 135 2.67 -9.33 -4.02
CA ASP A 135 3.42 -10.34 -4.79
C ASP A 135 3.92 -9.78 -6.14
N ALA A 136 3.11 -8.98 -6.82
CA ALA A 136 3.47 -8.37 -8.09
C ALA A 136 4.63 -7.36 -7.94
N VAL A 137 4.55 -6.50 -6.92
CA VAL A 137 5.62 -5.54 -6.59
C VAL A 137 6.89 -6.30 -6.20
N ALA A 138 6.80 -7.27 -5.30
CA ALA A 138 7.95 -8.08 -4.87
C ALA A 138 8.65 -8.78 -6.05
N ALA A 139 7.87 -9.39 -6.95
CA ALA A 139 8.40 -10.06 -8.12
C ALA A 139 9.07 -9.08 -9.10
N ALA A 140 8.51 -7.88 -9.28
CA ALA A 140 9.11 -6.86 -10.14
C ALA A 140 10.39 -6.27 -9.53
N THR A 141 10.41 -5.99 -8.22
CA THR A 141 11.60 -5.54 -7.49
C THR A 141 12.72 -6.56 -7.61
N ARG A 142 12.42 -7.85 -7.41
CA ARG A 142 13.41 -8.91 -7.54
C ARG A 142 14.02 -9.00 -8.95
N ARG A 143 13.23 -8.77 -10.00
CA ARG A 143 13.75 -8.73 -11.38
C ARG A 143 14.68 -7.55 -11.59
N LEU A 144 14.34 -6.38 -11.03
CA LEU A 144 15.20 -5.21 -11.11
C LEU A 144 16.52 -5.40 -10.36
N GLU A 145 16.46 -5.90 -9.12
CA GLU A 145 17.65 -6.25 -8.33
C GLU A 145 18.60 -7.19 -9.11
N ALA A 146 18.05 -8.25 -9.71
CA ALA A 146 18.81 -9.20 -10.50
C ALA A 146 19.44 -8.56 -11.75
N ALA A 147 18.69 -7.71 -12.45
CA ALA A 147 19.20 -6.98 -13.62
C ALA A 147 20.31 -5.97 -13.26
N LEU A 148 20.27 -5.42 -12.05
CA LEU A 148 21.31 -4.54 -11.49
C LEU A 148 22.49 -5.32 -10.88
N GLY A 149 22.49 -6.66 -10.94
CA GLY A 149 23.59 -7.50 -10.50
C GLY A 149 23.60 -7.85 -9.01
N SER A 150 22.45 -7.72 -8.33
CA SER A 150 22.33 -8.17 -6.94
C SER A 150 22.24 -9.70 -6.87
N GLU A 151 23.27 -10.32 -6.30
CA GLU A 151 23.34 -11.76 -6.04
C GLU A 151 23.13 -12.01 -4.54
N GLY A 152 21.94 -12.46 -4.14
CA GLY A 152 21.69 -12.80 -2.73
C GLY A 152 20.25 -12.58 -2.26
N GLU A 153 20.13 -12.40 -0.95
CA GLU A 153 18.87 -12.01 -0.30
C GLU A 153 18.46 -10.61 -0.77
N SER A 154 17.18 -10.43 -1.08
CA SER A 154 16.64 -9.16 -1.56
C SER A 154 16.60 -8.16 -0.40
N PRO A 155 17.23 -6.97 -0.53
CA PRO A 155 17.07 -5.88 0.44
C PRO A 155 15.60 -5.53 0.69
N PHE A 156 14.78 -5.56 -0.35
CA PHE A 156 13.33 -5.36 -0.25
C PHE A 156 12.66 -6.40 0.66
N THR A 157 13.00 -7.68 0.51
CA THR A 157 12.47 -8.75 1.38
C THR A 157 12.88 -8.55 2.84
N VAL A 158 14.13 -8.18 3.09
CA VAL A 158 14.63 -7.92 4.45
C VAL A 158 13.87 -6.75 5.09
N ALA A 159 13.66 -5.67 4.34
CA ALA A 159 12.92 -4.51 4.83
C ALA A 159 11.46 -4.86 5.16
N LEU A 160 10.77 -5.64 4.32
CA LEU A 160 9.41 -6.11 4.60
C LEU A 160 9.34 -6.98 5.86
N GLN A 161 10.30 -7.88 6.07
CA GLN A 161 10.35 -8.71 7.28
C GLN A 161 10.55 -7.85 8.54
N GLN A 162 11.39 -6.81 8.46
CA GLN A 162 11.62 -5.89 9.57
C GLN A 162 10.40 -5.01 9.88
N ALA A 163 9.58 -4.71 8.87
CA ALA A 163 8.38 -3.88 9.03
C ALA A 163 7.24 -4.57 9.79
N VAL A 164 7.23 -5.90 9.88
CA VAL A 164 6.14 -6.67 10.53
C VAL A 164 5.83 -6.15 11.93
N GLY A 165 6.86 -5.89 12.76
CA GLY A 165 6.66 -5.38 14.12
C GLY A 165 6.03 -3.98 14.16
N ALA A 166 6.39 -3.10 13.22
CA ALA A 166 5.79 -1.76 13.11
C ALA A 166 4.33 -1.85 12.63
N VAL A 167 4.02 -2.76 11.72
CA VAL A 167 2.63 -3.01 11.26
C VAL A 167 1.75 -3.53 12.41
N GLU A 168 2.29 -4.40 13.27
CA GLU A 168 1.58 -4.88 14.46
C GLU A 168 1.34 -3.76 15.50
N GLU A 169 2.28 -2.82 15.64
CA GLU A 169 2.10 -1.65 16.50
C GLU A 169 1.04 -0.70 15.95
N LEU A 170 1.11 -0.35 14.66
CA LEU A 170 0.09 0.44 13.97
C LEU A 170 -1.31 -0.20 14.11
N THR A 171 -1.39 -1.52 13.97
CA THR A 171 -2.64 -2.25 14.14
C THR A 171 -3.22 -2.06 15.54
N ARG A 172 -2.38 -2.16 16.58
CA ARG A 172 -2.80 -1.94 17.98
C ARG A 172 -3.23 -0.48 18.22
N GLU A 173 -2.52 0.48 17.62
CA GLU A 173 -2.88 1.90 17.70
C GLU A 173 -4.27 2.14 17.08
N ILE A 174 -4.51 1.63 15.87
CA ILE A 174 -5.80 1.75 15.18
C ILE A 174 -6.92 1.09 16.00
N GLU A 175 -6.70 -0.09 16.57
CA GLU A 175 -7.68 -0.75 17.44
C GLU A 175 -8.02 0.08 18.69
N SER A 176 -7.02 0.77 19.26
CA SER A 176 -7.21 1.59 20.46
C SER A 176 -8.00 2.87 20.19
N ALA A 177 -7.92 3.40 18.97
CA ALA A 177 -8.61 4.59 18.49
C ALA A 177 -9.77 4.26 17.53
N TYR A 178 -10.27 3.01 17.57
CA TYR A 178 -11.35 2.57 16.71
C TYR A 178 -12.70 3.09 17.21
N LYS A 179 -13.53 3.61 16.30
CA LYS A 179 -14.76 4.33 16.68
C LYS A 179 -15.85 3.43 17.28
N LEU A 180 -15.84 2.14 16.95
CA LEU A 180 -16.87 1.18 17.37
C LEU A 180 -16.27 0.06 18.24
N PRO A 181 -17.07 -0.61 19.07
CA PRO A 181 -16.60 -1.79 19.78
C PRO A 181 -16.19 -2.91 18.81
N LEU A 182 -15.00 -3.47 19.01
CA LEU A 182 -14.51 -4.62 18.25
C LEU A 182 -14.86 -5.93 18.94
N THR A 183 -15.47 -6.84 18.20
CA THR A 183 -15.75 -8.23 18.62
C THR A 183 -14.56 -9.12 18.31
#